data_AF-A0A3C1N8X2-F1
#
_entry.id   AF-A0A3C1N8X2-F1
#
_cell.length_a   1.000
_cell.length_b   1.000
_cell.length_c   1.000
_cell.angle_alpha   90.00
_cell.angle_beta   90.00
_cell.angle_gamma   90.00
#
_symmetry.space_group_name_H-M   'P 1'
#
loop_
_entity.id
_entity.type
_entity.pdbx_description
1 polymer ?
#
loop_
_entity_poly.entity_id
_entity_poly.type
_entity_poly.pdbx_seq_one_letter_code
_entity_poly.pdbx_strand_id
1 'polypeptide(L)'
;MSDSWSLNLDAMPQPEVFLTRQAAMCELDEVAHSGNYPAWRMYRAGLRSMITAPIIVDTTVIGVFVVASRLPRNYTETDIHTAQQLADAVAGSFANLRLHRRLRRELIERETISAIAKTIRSSLDIESSMPADHPSTVRFRPT
;
A
#
# COMPACT_ATOMS: atom_id res chain seq x y z
N MET A 1 -6.60 5.22 -11.29
CA MET A 1 -5.15 4.95 -11.21
C MET A 1 -4.99 3.51 -10.76
N SER A 2 -4.63 2.64 -11.70
CA SER A 2 -4.41 1.22 -11.49
C SER A 2 -2.98 1.02 -11.03
N ASP A 3 -2.73 1.01 -9.71
CA ASP A 3 -1.51 0.42 -9.17
C ASP A 3 -1.64 -1.10 -9.32
N SER A 4 -1.34 -1.58 -10.52
CA SER A 4 -1.20 -3.01 -10.79
C SER A 4 0.07 -3.48 -10.11
N TRP A 5 -0.04 -3.93 -8.86
CA TRP A 5 1.03 -4.66 -8.18
C TRP A 5 1.20 -6.01 -8.89
N SER A 6 1.95 -6.04 -9.99
CA SER A 6 2.24 -7.28 -10.71
C SER A 6 3.30 -8.04 -9.93
N LEU A 7 2.86 -8.85 -8.95
CA LEU A 7 3.72 -9.85 -8.35
C LEU A 7 4.09 -10.84 -9.46
N ASN A 8 5.37 -10.91 -9.81
CA ASN A 8 5.85 -11.86 -10.80
C ASN A 8 5.81 -13.26 -10.16
N LEU A 9 4.79 -14.05 -10.50
CA LEU A 9 4.60 -15.40 -9.97
C LEU A 9 5.74 -16.36 -10.38
N ASP A 10 6.40 -16.11 -11.52
CA ASP A 10 7.54 -16.91 -12.00
C ASP A 10 8.80 -16.68 -11.16
N ALA A 11 8.81 -15.63 -10.32
CA ALA A 11 9.88 -15.33 -9.39
C ALA A 11 9.72 -16.02 -8.03
N MET A 12 8.68 -16.85 -7.85
CA MET A 12 8.37 -17.50 -6.57
C MET A 12 8.57 -19.03 -6.62
N PRO A 13 9.08 -19.63 -5.53
CA PRO A 13 9.26 -21.08 -5.44
C PRO A 13 7.92 -21.85 -5.40
N GLN A 14 6.84 -21.21 -4.92
CA GLN A 14 5.53 -21.84 -4.71
C GLN A 14 4.40 -21.04 -5.40
N PRO A 15 4.23 -21.15 -6.73
CA PRO A 15 3.16 -20.44 -7.45
C PRO A 15 1.75 -20.88 -7.03
N GLU A 16 1.59 -22.10 -6.50
CA GLU A 16 0.32 -22.65 -6.04
C GLU A 16 -0.33 -21.82 -4.92
N VAL A 17 0.47 -21.14 -4.08
CA VAL A 17 -0.02 -20.30 -2.98
C VAL A 17 -0.92 -19.16 -3.46
N PHE A 18 -0.70 -18.69 -4.69
CA PHE A 18 -1.54 -17.66 -5.31
C PHE A 18 -2.89 -18.21 -5.82
N LEU A 19 -2.88 -19.47 -6.27
CA LEU A 19 -4.06 -20.15 -6.80
C LEU A 19 -4.96 -20.65 -5.67
N THR A 20 -4.36 -21.30 -4.67
CA THR A 20 -5.08 -21.86 -3.53
C THR A 20 -5.49 -20.80 -2.53
N ARG A 21 -4.78 -19.65 -2.51
CA ARG A 21 -4.95 -18.58 -1.52
C ARG A 21 -4.75 -19.09 -0.09
N GLN A 22 -3.91 -20.11 0.08
CA GLN A 22 -3.60 -20.72 1.35
C GLN A 22 -2.09 -20.85 1.50
N ALA A 23 -1.63 -20.72 2.74
CA ALA A 23 -0.25 -20.99 3.08
C ALA A 23 0.13 -22.44 2.74
N ALA A 24 1.32 -22.61 2.18
CA ALA A 24 1.87 -23.92 1.86
C ALA A 24 3.32 -23.99 2.31
N MET A 25 3.75 -25.20 2.67
CA MET A 25 5.16 -25.50 2.91
C MET A 25 5.75 -26.21 1.70
N CYS A 26 7.05 -26.00 1.45
CA CYS A 26 7.80 -26.84 0.53
C CYS A 26 9.22 -27.10 1.03
N GLU A 27 9.76 -28.22 0.57
CA GLU A 27 11.19 -28.52 0.68
C GLU A 27 11.90 -27.92 -0.52
N LEU A 28 12.85 -27.02 -0.25
CA LEU A 28 13.59 -26.29 -1.28
C LEU A 28 14.50 -27.20 -2.08
N ASP A 29 14.92 -28.36 -1.56
CA ASP A 29 15.72 -29.33 -2.30
C ASP A 29 14.95 -29.85 -3.52
N GLU A 30 13.71 -30.31 -3.33
CA GLU A 30 12.89 -30.87 -4.40
C GLU A 30 12.53 -29.80 -5.44
N VAL A 31 12.07 -28.63 -4.98
CA VAL A 31 11.64 -27.53 -5.84
C VAL A 31 12.83 -26.90 -6.58
N ALA A 32 14.02 -26.80 -5.97
CA ALA A 32 15.21 -26.28 -6.65
C ALA A 32 15.64 -27.14 -7.84
N HIS A 33 15.50 -28.47 -7.72
CA HIS A 33 15.88 -29.41 -8.77
C HIS A 33 14.82 -29.57 -9.86
N SER A 34 13.62 -29.01 -9.68
CA SER A 34 12.56 -29.00 -10.70
C SER A 34 12.71 -27.86 -11.74
N GLY A 35 13.86 -27.17 -11.77
CA GLY A 35 14.10 -26.02 -12.65
C GLY A 35 13.52 -24.70 -12.13
N ASN A 36 13.01 -24.66 -10.89
CA ASN A 36 12.56 -23.41 -10.26
C ASN A 36 13.78 -22.57 -9.84
N TYR A 37 14.14 -21.60 -10.68
CA TYR A 37 15.29 -20.73 -10.45
C TYR A 37 15.26 -19.97 -9.10
N PRO A 38 14.12 -19.39 -8.66
CA PRO A 38 13.98 -18.82 -7.32
C PRO A 38 14.30 -19.80 -6.18
N ALA A 39 13.71 -21.00 -6.20
CA ALA A 39 13.96 -22.03 -5.20
C ALA A 39 15.44 -22.44 -5.19
N TRP A 40 16.05 -22.58 -6.36
CA TRP A 40 17.46 -22.92 -6.49
C TRP A 40 18.40 -21.87 -5.86
N ARG A 41 18.09 -20.58 -6.03
CA ARG A 41 18.85 -19.50 -5.36
C ARG A 41 18.75 -19.59 -3.84
N MET A 42 17.56 -19.87 -3.31
CA MET A 42 17.34 -20.05 -1.86
C MET A 42 18.07 -21.28 -1.34
N TYR A 43 17.99 -22.40 -2.06
CA TYR A 43 18.69 -23.62 -1.73
C TYR A 43 20.21 -23.44 -1.67
N ARG A 44 20.78 -22.73 -2.66
CA ARG A 44 22.20 -22.36 -2.68
C ARG A 44 22.62 -21.42 -1.55
N ALA A 45 21.70 -20.61 -1.02
CA ALA A 45 21.93 -19.80 0.17
C ALA A 45 21.88 -20.61 1.49
N GLY A 46 21.70 -21.94 1.40
CA GLY A 46 21.68 -22.85 2.54
C GLY A 46 20.28 -23.06 3.13
N LEU A 47 19.23 -22.52 2.52
CA LEU A 47 17.85 -22.79 2.93
C LEU A 47 17.43 -24.19 2.47
N ARG A 48 16.57 -24.85 3.24
CA ARG A 48 16.16 -26.24 3.00
C ARG A 48 14.66 -26.42 3.02
N SER A 49 13.95 -25.68 3.87
CA SER A 49 12.48 -25.70 3.92
C SER A 49 11.94 -24.28 4.04
N MET A 50 10.70 -24.07 3.61
CA MET A 50 10.02 -22.79 3.77
C MET A 50 8.50 -22.94 3.86
N ILE A 51 7.86 -21.96 4.48
CA ILE A 51 6.42 -21.69 4.40
C ILE A 51 6.24 -20.38 3.64
N THR A 52 5.31 -20.38 2.69
CA THR A 52 4.85 -19.18 1.99
C THR A 52 3.36 -19.00 2.27
N ALA A 53 2.97 -17.83 2.77
CA ALA A 53 1.58 -17.47 3.04
C ALA A 53 1.18 -16.23 2.21
N PRO A 54 0.03 -16.22 1.52
CA PRO A 54 -0.38 -15.08 0.69
C PRO A 54 -0.94 -13.96 1.58
N ILE A 55 -0.55 -12.72 1.31
CA ILE A 55 -1.15 -11.54 1.94
C ILE A 55 -2.27 -11.05 1.04
N ILE A 56 -3.52 -11.25 1.50
CA ILE A 56 -4.72 -11.00 0.69
C ILE A 56 -5.50 -9.84 1.28
N VAL A 57 -5.62 -8.75 0.52
CA VAL A 57 -6.47 -7.61 0.88
C VAL A 57 -7.68 -7.57 -0.05
N ASP A 58 -8.87 -7.52 0.53
CA ASP A 58 -10.14 -7.72 -0.16
C ASP A 58 -10.14 -9.08 -0.91
N THR A 59 -9.95 -9.08 -2.23
CA THR A 59 -9.90 -10.27 -3.08
C THR A 59 -8.57 -10.42 -3.83
N THR A 60 -7.60 -9.55 -3.52
CA THR A 60 -6.37 -9.40 -4.30
C THR A 60 -5.17 -9.83 -3.45
N VAL A 61 -4.35 -10.72 -3.98
CA VAL A 61 -3.05 -11.05 -3.38
C VAL A 61 -2.12 -9.87 -3.64
N ILE A 62 -1.71 -9.17 -2.58
CA ILE A 62 -0.83 -8.00 -2.67
C ILE A 62 0.63 -8.32 -2.36
N GLY A 63 0.91 -9.54 -1.90
CA GLY A 63 2.25 -10.00 -1.57
C GLY A 63 2.25 -11.38 -0.92
N VAL A 64 3.41 -11.77 -0.41
CA VAL A 64 3.60 -13.03 0.31
C VAL A 64 4.40 -12.79 1.60
N PHE A 65 4.08 -13.56 2.62
CA PHE A 65 4.83 -13.69 3.86
C PHE A 65 5.59 -15.01 3.81
N VAL A 66 6.91 -14.96 4.00
CA VAL A 66 7.79 -16.11 3.85
C VAL A 66 8.57 -16.36 5.13
N VAL A 67 8.54 -17.61 5.60
CA VAL A 67 9.39 -18.10 6.68
C VAL A 67 10.26 -19.22 6.11
N ALA A 68 11.59 -19.12 6.24
CA ALA A 68 12.51 -20.11 5.69
C ALA A 68 13.48 -20.62 6.75
N SER A 69 13.86 -21.90 6.64
CA SER A 69 14.77 -22.57 7.55
C SER A 69 15.92 -23.22 6.79
N ARG A 70 17.07 -23.34 7.47
CA ARG A 70 18.22 -24.12 7.00
C ARG A 70 18.09 -25.62 7.32
N LEU A 71 17.10 -26.00 8.11
CA LEU A 71 16.80 -27.40 8.43
C LEU A 71 15.73 -27.92 7.47
N PRO A 72 15.90 -29.13 6.90
CA PRO A 72 14.85 -29.78 6.13
C PRO A 72 13.70 -30.20 7.06
N ARG A 73 12.47 -30.25 6.56
CA ARG A 73 11.26 -30.70 7.30
C ARG A 73 11.09 -30.03 8.67
N ASN A 74 11.40 -28.75 8.75
CA ASN A 74 11.41 -27.99 10.00
C ASN A 74 10.02 -27.47 10.40
N TYR A 75 9.02 -27.62 9.55
CA TYR A 75 7.71 -27.04 9.73
C TYR A 75 6.62 -28.10 9.86
N THR A 76 5.66 -27.80 10.72
CA THR A 76 4.46 -28.59 10.99
C THR A 76 3.23 -27.89 10.43
N GLU A 77 2.09 -28.58 10.43
CA GLU A 77 0.81 -27.99 10.03
C GLU A 77 0.42 -26.79 10.91
N THR A 78 0.76 -26.83 12.20
CA THR A 78 0.58 -25.70 13.13
C THR A 78 1.37 -24.47 12.70
N ASP A 79 2.58 -24.66 12.17
CA ASP A 79 3.41 -23.56 11.67
C ASP A 79 2.81 -22.93 10.41
N ILE A 80 2.24 -23.76 9.51
CA ILE A 80 1.52 -23.28 8.33
C ILE A 80 0.33 -22.43 8.75
N HIS A 81 -0.48 -22.91 9.70
CA HIS A 81 -1.63 -22.16 10.21
C HIS A 81 -1.20 -20.83 10.85
N THR A 82 -0.12 -20.84 11.63
CA THR A 82 0.42 -19.64 12.26
C THR A 82 0.91 -18.63 11.22
N ALA A 83 1.61 -19.08 10.18
CA ALA A 83 2.05 -18.21 9.09
C ALA A 83 0.86 -17.59 8.33
N GLN A 84 -0.22 -18.35 8.13
CA GLN A 84 -1.46 -17.82 7.55
C GLN A 84 -2.07 -16.72 8.42
N GLN A 85 -2.24 -16.95 9.72
CA GLN A 85 -2.78 -15.95 10.64
C GLN A 85 -1.94 -14.65 10.66
N LEU A 86 -0.62 -14.77 10.59
CA LEU A 86 0.27 -13.62 10.50
C LEU A 86 0.11 -12.87 9.18
N ALA A 87 0.00 -13.58 8.06
CA ALA A 87 -0.28 -12.96 6.76
C ALA A 87 -1.63 -12.23 6.76
N ASP A 88 -2.66 -12.80 7.39
CA ASP A 88 -3.98 -12.19 7.53
C ASP A 88 -3.93 -10.92 8.42
N ALA A 89 -3.16 -10.93 9.50
CA ALA A 89 -2.95 -9.77 10.36
C ALA A 89 -2.23 -8.62 9.61
N VAL A 90 -1.24 -8.96 8.78
CA VAL A 90 -0.56 -8.00 7.90
C VAL A 90 -1.55 -7.43 6.88
N ALA A 91 -2.38 -8.27 6.27
CA ALA A 91 -3.42 -7.83 5.34
C ALA A 91 -4.42 -6.86 6.00
N GLY A 92 -4.90 -7.17 7.21
CA GLY A 92 -5.77 -6.28 7.98
C GLY A 92 -5.13 -4.91 8.27
N SER A 93 -3.82 -4.90 8.52
CA SER A 93 -3.06 -3.65 8.70
C SER A 93 -3.01 -2.82 7.41
N PHE A 94 -2.84 -3.46 6.25
CA PHE A 94 -2.92 -2.78 4.96
C PHE A 94 -4.33 -2.23 4.65
N ALA A 95 -5.38 -2.97 4.99
CA ALA A 95 -6.76 -2.51 4.84
C ALA A 95 -7.03 -1.25 5.68
N ASN A 96 -6.55 -1.22 6.93
CA ASN A 96 -6.65 -0.07 7.82
C ASN A 96 -5.86 1.14 7.30
N LEU A 97 -4.65 0.94 6.77
CA LEU A 97 -3.86 2.01 6.16
C LEU A 97 -4.53 2.59 4.90
N ARG A 98 -5.17 1.74 4.08
CA ARG A 98 -5.92 2.18 2.89
C ARG A 98 -7.16 3.00 3.28
N LEU A 99 -7.90 2.57 4.31
CA LEU A 99 -9.02 3.32 4.87
C LEU A 99 -8.58 4.68 5.41
N HIS A 100 -7.51 4.71 6.22
CA HIS A 100 -6.95 5.96 6.74
C HIS A 100 -6.49 6.91 5.62
N ARG A 101 -5.83 6.39 4.58
CA ARG A 101 -5.42 7.19 3.41
C ARG A 101 -6.62 7.75 2.66
N ARG A 102 -7.72 7.00 2.55
CA ARG A 102 -8.97 7.47 1.91
C ARG A 102 -9.61 8.60 2.72
N LEU A 103 -9.77 8.41 4.03
CA LEU A 103 -10.30 9.44 4.93
C LEU A 103 -9.44 10.71 4.89
N ARG A 104 -8.11 10.57 4.89
CA ARG A 104 -7.20 11.72 4.79
C ARG A 104 -7.33 12.45 3.46
N ARG A 105 -7.53 11.75 2.33
CA ARG A 105 -7.79 12.39 1.03
C ARG A 105 -9.12 13.13 1.01
N GLU A 106 -10.18 12.52 1.52
CA GLU A 106 -11.50 13.16 1.59
C GLU A 106 -11.48 14.41 2.49
N LEU A 107 -10.71 14.41 3.57
CA LEU A 107 -10.48 15.60 4.40
C LEU A 107 -9.74 16.70 3.63
N ILE A 108 -8.63 16.36 2.94
CA ILE A 108 -7.87 17.33 2.13
C ILE A 108 -8.75 17.89 1.00
N GLU A 109 -9.57 17.06 0.35
CA GLU A 109 -10.50 17.49 -0.69
C GLU A 109 -11.57 18.45 -0.14
N ARG A 110 -12.16 18.15 1.02
CA ARG A 110 -13.11 19.06 1.67
C ARG A 110 -12.47 20.37 2.11
N GLU A 111 -11.26 20.31 2.67
CA GLU A 111 -10.51 21.50 3.08
C GLU A 111 -10.14 22.37 1.88
N THR A 112 -9.71 21.77 0.77
CA THR A 112 -9.38 22.49 -0.47
C THR A 112 -10.64 23.09 -1.11
N ILE A 113 -11.75 22.35 -1.19
CA ILE A 113 -13.04 22.90 -1.66
C ILE A 113 -13.50 24.04 -0.76
N SER A 114 -13.39 23.89 0.57
CA SER A 114 -13.77 24.94 1.53
C SER A 114 -12.85 26.16 1.45
N ALA A 115 -11.55 25.96 1.23
CA ALA A 115 -10.57 27.04 1.08
C ALA A 115 -10.85 27.83 -0.21
N ILE A 116 -11.09 27.14 -1.33
CA ILE A 116 -11.49 27.77 -2.59
C ILE A 116 -12.82 28.52 -2.43
N ALA A 117 -13.82 27.91 -1.78
CA ALA A 117 -15.11 28.55 -1.52
C ALA A 117 -15.00 29.80 -0.63
N LYS A 118 -14.01 29.85 0.27
CA LYS A 118 -13.73 31.02 1.11
C LYS A 118 -13.00 32.12 0.33
N THR A 119 -12.07 31.76 -0.55
CA THR A 119 -11.36 32.71 -1.44
C THR A 119 -12.31 33.37 -2.44
N ILE A 120 -13.25 32.61 -3.00
CA ILE A 120 -14.29 33.15 -3.89
C ILE A 120 -15.18 34.14 -3.13
N ARG A 121 -15.52 33.85 -1.86
CA ARG A 121 -16.33 34.74 -1.01
C ARG A 121 -15.61 36.04 -0.65
N SER A 122 -14.32 35.96 -0.29
CA SER A 122 -13.53 37.15 0.02
C SER A 122 -13.28 38.05 -1.20
N SER A 123 -13.32 37.50 -2.41
CA SER A 123 -13.19 38.30 -3.64
C SER A 123 -14.46 39.08 -3.97
N LEU A 124 -15.65 38.56 -3.62
CA LEU A 124 -16.92 39.26 -3.83
C LEU A 124 -17.20 40.35 -2.78
N ASP A 125 -16.61 40.26 -1.58
CA ASP A 125 -16.77 41.29 -0.54
C ASP A 125 -15.99 42.58 -0.83
N ILE A 126 -14.97 42.54 -1.70
CA ILE A 126 -14.15 43.71 -2.05
C ILE A 126 -14.89 44.63 -3.03
N GLU A 127 -15.79 44.11 -3.86
CA GLU A 127 -16.48 44.87 -4.91
C GLU A 127 -17.76 45.59 -4.41
N SER A 128 -18.24 45.26 -3.20
CA SER A 128 -19.38 45.94 -2.57
C SER A 128 -19.01 47.20 -1.77
N SER A 129 -17.73 47.58 -1.72
CA SER A 129 -17.27 48.79 -1.03
C SER A 129 -16.75 49.85 -2.00
N MET A 130 -17.61 50.32 -2.91
CA MET A 130 -17.40 51.58 -3.61
C MET A 130 -18.51 52.57 -3.20
N PRO A 131 -18.26 53.51 -2.27
CA PRO A 131 -19.08 54.69 -2.21
C PRO A 131 -18.73 55.60 -3.38
N ALA A 132 -19.76 56.09 -4.05
CA ALA A 132 -19.67 57.04 -5.14
C ALA A 132 -19.15 58.42 -4.67
N ASP A 133 -18.35 59.03 -5.54
CA ASP A 133 -18.31 60.47 -5.89
C ASP A 133 -17.92 61.55 -4.85
N HIS A 134 -16.78 62.23 -5.06
CA HIS A 134 -16.69 63.62 -5.55
C HIS A 134 -15.22 64.12 -5.64
N PRO A 135 -14.84 64.94 -6.64
CA PRO A 135 -13.47 65.47 -6.78
C PRO A 135 -13.30 66.86 -6.12
N SER A 136 -12.17 67.14 -5.45
CA SER A 136 -11.49 68.46 -5.52
C SER A 136 -10.15 68.54 -4.76
N THR A 137 -9.15 68.98 -5.54
CA THR A 137 -8.19 70.07 -5.26
C THR A 137 -7.02 69.89 -4.27
N VAL A 138 -5.83 69.96 -4.88
CA VAL A 138 -4.46 70.08 -4.39
C VAL A 138 -4.21 71.23 -3.40
N ARG A 139 -3.29 71.06 -2.44
CA ARG A 139 -2.37 72.15 -2.03
C ARG A 139 -1.03 71.66 -1.51
N PHE A 140 0.05 72.09 -2.18
CA PHE A 140 1.43 72.02 -1.74
C PHE A 140 1.77 73.11 -0.71
N ARG A 141 2.77 72.86 0.14
CA ARG A 141 3.71 73.92 0.59
C ARG A 141 5.05 73.31 1.03
N PRO A 142 6.19 73.76 0.49
CA PRO A 142 7.51 73.36 0.96
C PRO A 142 8.07 74.36 1.98
N THR A 143 8.96 73.86 2.83
CA THR A 143 10.30 74.43 3.11
C THR A 143 11.14 73.36 3.76
#